data_AF-A0A943JR72-F1
#
_entry.id   AF-A0A943JR72-F1
#
_cell.length_a   1.000
_cell.length_b   1.000
_cell.length_c   1.000
_cell.angle_alpha   90.00
_cell.angle_beta   90.00
_cell.angle_gamma   90.00
#
_symmetry.space_group_name_H-M   'P 1'
#
loop_
_entity.id
_entity.type
_entity.pdbx_description
1 polymer ?
#
loop_
_entity_poly.entity_id
_entity_poly.type
_entity_poly.pdbx_seq_one_letter_code
_entity_poly.pdbx_strand_id
1 'polypeptide(L)' 'MNFYVKMLIKVLEKSMSAQESEVLKKLKAGIDLDTKDRKELEELIDNL' A
#
# COMPACT_ATOMS: atom_id res chain seq x y z
N MET A 1 -0.17 2.14 -15.32
CA MET A 1 -0.35 1.70 -13.92
C MET A 1 -1.63 0.89 -13.80
N ASN A 2 -1.54 -0.30 -13.22
CA ASN A 2 -2.63 -1.27 -13.11
C ASN A 2 -3.84 -0.70 -12.32
N PHE A 3 -5.07 -1.01 -12.74
CA PHE A 3 -6.31 -0.58 -12.06
C PHE A 3 -6.33 -0.99 -10.59
N TYR A 4 -5.93 -2.23 -10.29
CA TYR A 4 -5.88 -2.76 -8.93
C TYR A 4 -4.92 -1.97 -8.04
N VAL A 5 -3.75 -1.59 -8.57
CA VAL A 5 -2.76 -0.77 -7.84
C VAL A 5 -3.33 0.61 -7.51
N LYS A 6 -4.04 1.24 -8.45
CA LYS A 6 -4.71 2.53 -8.18
C LYS A 6 -5.79 2.41 -7.12
N MET A 7 -6.55 1.32 -7.10
CA MET A 7 -7.56 1.09 -6.07
C MET A 7 -6.89 0.88 -4.70
N LEU A 8 -5.82 0.09 -4.66
CA LEU A 8 -5.05 -0.17 -3.44
C LEU A 8 -4.50 1.13 -2.84
N ILE A 9 -3.88 1.98 -3.66
CA ILE A 9 -3.37 3.29 -3.23
C ILE A 9 -4.49 4.12 -2.61
N LYS A 10 -5.67 4.20 -3.25
CA LYS A 10 -6.81 4.96 -2.72
C LYS A 10 -7.35 4.43 -1.39
N VAL A 11 -7.35 3.11 -1.20
CA VAL A 11 -7.79 2.49 0.06
C VAL A 11 -6.79 2.81 1.17
N LEU A 12 -5.50 2.62 0.90
CA LEU A 12 -4.43 2.93 1.85
C LEU A 12 -4.36 4.43 2.19
N GLU A 13 -4.61 5.32 1.23
CA GLU A 13 -4.70 6.77 1.45
C GLU A 13 -5.84 7.19 2.36
N LYS A 14 -6.94 6.42 2.40
CA LYS A 14 -8.09 6.70 3.26
C LYS A 14 -7.95 6.10 4.66
N SER A 15 -7.01 5.20 4.85
CA SER A 15 -6.74 4.58 6.14
C SER A 15 -5.86 5.47 7.00
N MET A 16 -6.28 5.76 8.24
CA MET A 16 -5.43 6.48 9.19
C MET A 16 -4.12 5.73 9.48
N SER A 17 -4.15 4.40 9.52
CA SER A 17 -2.98 3.58 9.83
C SER A 17 -2.04 3.41 8.63
N ALA A 18 -2.57 3.41 7.41
CA ALA A 18 -1.77 3.15 6.21
C ALA A 18 -1.30 4.40 5.44
N GLN A 19 -1.85 5.58 5.74
CA GLN A 19 -1.54 6.83 5.04
C GLN A 19 -0.05 7.21 5.09
N GLU A 20 0.65 6.86 6.18
CA GLU A 20 2.07 7.18 6.37
C GLU A 20 3.01 6.00 6.06
N SER A 21 2.46 4.85 5.67
CA SER A 21 3.22 3.62 5.41
C SER A 21 4.26 3.79 4.29
N GLU A 22 5.37 3.09 4.44
CA GLU A 22 6.45 3.08 3.45
C GLU A 22 6.00 2.37 2.16
N VAL A 23 5.16 1.34 2.32
CA VAL A 23 4.50 0.61 1.23
C VAL A 23 3.66 1.55 0.34
N LEU A 24 2.87 2.46 0.92
CA LEU A 24 2.08 3.40 0.13
C LEU A 24 2.97 4.35 -0.69
N LYS A 25 4.10 4.79 -0.13
CA LYS A 25 5.08 5.63 -0.85
C LYS A 25 5.70 4.89 -2.02
N LYS A 26 6.09 3.62 -1.83
CA LYS A 26 6.63 2.76 -2.90
C LYS A 26 5.61 2.50 -4.00
N LEU A 27 4.36 2.17 -3.63
CA LEU A 27 3.25 1.97 -4.57
C LEU A 27 2.98 3.23 -5.41
N LYS A 28 3.00 4.42 -4.79
CA LYS A 28 2.84 5.70 -5.50
C LYS A 28 4.00 6.03 -6.43
N ALA A 29 5.23 5.69 -6.02
CA ALA A 29 6.43 5.86 -6.83
C ALA A 29 6.53 4.84 -7.98
N GLY A 30 5.65 3.82 -8.01
CA GLY A 30 5.71 2.74 -8.99
C GLY A 30 6.87 1.77 -8.77
N ILE A 31 7.38 1.71 -7.53
CA ILE A 31 8.43 0.79 -7.11
C ILE A 31 7.78 -0.56 -6.79
N ASP A 32 8.37 -1.64 -7.27
CA ASP A 32 7.92 -2.99 -6.95
C ASP A 32 8.16 -3.30 -5.46
N LEU A 33 7.16 -3.90 -4.83
CA LEU A 33 7.20 -4.28 -3.42
C LEU A 33 8.01 -5.55 -3.24
N ASP A 34 8.97 -5.49 -2.31
CA ASP A 34 9.73 -6.65 -1.86
C ASP A 34 8.90 -7.55 -0.91
N THR A 35 9.50 -8.64 -0.42
CA THR A 35 8.80 -9.58 0.47
C THR A 35 8.39 -8.95 1.80
N LYS A 36 9.18 -7.99 2.31
CA LYS A 36 8.87 -7.30 3.57
C LYS A 36 7.71 -6.32 3.36
N ASP A 37 7.77 -5.55 2.28
CA ASP A 37 6.72 -4.62 1.88
C ASP A 37 5.37 -5.32 1.67
N ARG A 38 5.38 -6.52 1.06
CA ARG A 38 4.17 -7.33 0.87
C ARG A 38 3.57 -7.76 2.20
N LYS A 39 4.41 -8.15 3.16
CA LYS A 39 3.94 -8.55 4.49
C LYS A 39 3.34 -7.35 5.24
N GLU A 40 4.01 -6.20 5.19
CA GLU A 40 3.47 -4.96 5.77
C GLU A 40 2.17 -4.54 5.09
N LEU A 41 2.06 -4.72 3.77
CA LEU A 41 0.83 -4.48 3.04
C LEU A 41 -0.32 -5.40 3.49
N GLU A 42 -0.05 -6.69 3.65
CA GLU A 42 -1.03 -7.66 4.17
C GLU A 42 -1.49 -7.25 5.56
N GLU A 43 -0.58 -6.92 6.47
CA GLU A 43 -0.91 -6.44 7.82
C GLU A 43 -1.72 -5.14 7.79
N LEU A 44 -1.41 -4.19 6.89
CA LEU A 44 -2.18 -2.95 6.74
C LEU A 44 -3.59 -3.19 6.19
N ILE A 45 -3.75 -4.18 5.30
CA ILE A 45 -5.07 -4.57 4.76
C ILE A 45 -5.89 -5.33 5.81
N ASP A 46 -5.26 -6.17 6.62
CA ASP A 46 -5.95 -6.90 7.69
C ASP A 46 -6.42 -5.97 8.83
N ASN A 47 -5.74 -4.84 9.01
CA ASN A 47 -6.06 -3.82 10.03
C ASN A 47 -6.94 -2.67 9.51
N LEU A 48 -7.47 -2.78 8.29
CA LEU A 48 -8.25 -1.77 7.57
C LEU A 48 -9.76 -1.98 7.78
#